data_AF-A0A914UBM6-F1
#
_entry.id   AF-A0A914UBM6-F1
#
_cell.length_a   1.000
_cell.length_b   1.000
_cell.length_c   1.000
_cell.angle_alpha   90.00
_cell.angle_beta   90.00
_cell.angle_gamma   90.00
#
_symmetry.space_group_name_H-M   'P 1'
#
loop_
_entity.id
_entity.type
_entity.pdbx_description
1 polymer ?
#
loop_
_entity_poly.entity_id
_entity_poly.type
_entity_poly.pdbx_seq_one_letter_code
_entity_poly.pdbx_strand_id
1 'polypeptide(L)'
;MAPKAKEHGMRELTVKLEYEREPKDRVDMETFKSVISAAYIYVLGQTVPTYTIGTFDERSRKGTIIMNAKDLNLLWAALSIYGNHFGQKIAFHYFSIKEEEA
;
A
#
# COMPACT_ATOMS: atom_id res chain seq x y z
N MET A 1 24.11 -28.32 8.29
CA MET A 1 23.95 -27.28 7.26
C MET A 1 22.61 -26.58 7.54
N ALA A 2 22.62 -25.37 8.10
CA ALA A 2 21.38 -24.62 8.27
C ALA A 2 20.83 -24.23 6.89
N PRO A 3 19.50 -24.29 6.65
CA PRO A 3 18.95 -23.82 5.39
C PRO A 3 19.28 -22.33 5.27
N LYS A 4 19.92 -21.93 4.16
CA LYS A 4 20.00 -20.51 3.79
C LYS A 4 18.55 -20.02 3.67
N ALA A 5 18.12 -19.14 4.57
CA ALA A 5 16.85 -18.46 4.44
C ALA A 5 16.81 -17.86 3.03
N LYS A 6 15.79 -18.19 2.23
CA LYS A 6 15.56 -17.51 0.96
C LYS A 6 15.50 -16.03 1.29
N GLU A 7 16.41 -15.23 0.75
CA GLU A 7 16.27 -13.78 0.81
C GLU A 7 14.90 -13.45 0.20
N HIS A 8 14.04 -12.87 1.01
CA HIS A 8 12.72 -12.48 0.57
C HIS A 8 12.91 -11.31 -0.40
N GLY A 9 12.71 -11.56 -1.70
CA GLY A 9 12.81 -10.54 -2.74
C GLY A 9 11.80 -9.42 -2.57
N MET A 10 11.92 -8.37 -3.37
CA MET A 10 10.94 -7.28 -3.40
C MET A 10 9.67 -7.72 -4.15
N ARG A 11 8.53 -7.18 -3.71
CA ARG A 11 7.22 -7.41 -4.28
C ARG A 11 6.55 -6.08 -4.55
N GLU A 12 5.96 -5.96 -5.72
CA GLU A 12 5.11 -4.82 -6.09
C GLU A 12 3.64 -5.21 -5.94
N LEU A 13 2.93 -4.56 -5.03
CA LEU A 13 1.49 -4.69 -4.82
C LEU A 13 0.75 -3.57 -5.56
N THR A 14 -0.16 -3.93 -6.47
CA THR A 14 -1.07 -2.98 -7.12
C THR A 14 -2.38 -2.90 -6.35
N VAL A 15 -2.75 -1.70 -5.92
CA VAL A 15 -4.03 -1.41 -5.26
C VAL A 15 -4.79 -0.31 -5.98
N LYS A 16 -6.12 -0.31 -5.84
CA LYS A 16 -6.97 0.83 -6.19
C LYS A 16 -7.53 1.45 -4.92
N LEU A 17 -7.50 2.77 -4.86
CA LEU A 17 -8.15 3.54 -3.80
C LEU A 17 -9.55 3.97 -4.25
N GLU A 18 -10.56 3.58 -3.47
CA GLU A 18 -11.94 3.98 -3.66
C GLU A 18 -12.42 4.80 -2.46
N TYR A 19 -13.30 5.76 -2.73
CA TYR A 19 -13.90 6.64 -1.74
C TYR A 19 -15.42 6.41 -1.74
N GLU A 20 -16.05 6.41 -0.57
CA GLU A 20 -17.52 6.31 -0.45
C GLU A 20 -18.24 7.46 -1.20
N ARG A 21 -17.60 8.64 -1.26
CA ARG A 21 -18.05 9.79 -2.03
C ARG A 21 -16.88 10.33 -2.82
N GLU A 22 -17.16 10.84 -4.02
CA GLU A 22 -16.10 11.41 -4.85
C GLU A 22 -15.45 12.59 -4.11
N PRO A 23 -14.11 12.58 -3.95
CA PRO A 23 -13.41 13.67 -3.29
C PRO A 23 -13.58 14.97 -4.07
N LYS A 24 -13.65 16.09 -3.34
CA LYS A 24 -13.76 17.43 -3.94
C LYS A 24 -12.47 17.83 -4.64
N ASP A 25 -11.35 17.42 -4.06
CA ASP A 25 -10.01 17.72 -4.56
C ASP A 25 -9.48 16.56 -5.39
N ARG A 26 -8.53 16.89 -6.27
CA ARG A 26 -7.81 15.91 -7.09
C ARG A 26 -7.05 14.95 -6.18
N VAL A 27 -7.20 13.64 -6.43
CA VAL A 27 -6.39 12.61 -5.78
C VAL A 27 -5.14 12.41 -6.63
N ASP A 28 -4.04 12.97 -6.17
CA ASP A 28 -2.73 12.87 -6.80
C ASP A 28 -1.81 11.86 -6.08
N MET A 29 -0.58 11.74 -6.58
CA MET A 29 0.44 10.87 -6.00
C MET A 29 0.72 11.17 -4.52
N GLU A 30 0.77 12.45 -4.13
CA GLU A 30 1.05 12.84 -2.74
C GLU A 30 -0.10 12.48 -1.81
N THR A 31 -1.34 12.64 -2.28
CA THR A 31 -2.53 12.15 -1.58
C THR A 31 -2.46 10.62 -1.40
N PHE A 32 -2.14 9.88 -2.47
CA PHE A 32 -1.99 8.43 -2.38
C PHE A 32 -0.92 8.03 -1.35
N LYS A 33 0.29 8.62 -1.41
CA LYS A 33 1.37 8.39 -0.44
C LYS A 33 0.92 8.67 1.00
N SER A 34 0.23 9.78 1.21
CA SER A 34 -0.30 10.17 2.52
C SER A 34 -1.28 9.14 3.06
N VAL A 35 -2.21 8.64 2.24
CA VAL A 35 -3.18 7.61 2.66
C VAL A 35 -2.46 6.30 3.01
N ILE A 36 -1.52 5.83 2.17
CA ILE A 36 -0.76 4.61 2.47
C ILE A 36 0.04 4.76 3.77
N SER A 37 0.76 5.88 3.94
CA SER A 37 1.54 6.17 5.15
C SER A 37 0.66 6.21 6.39
N ALA A 38 -0.47 6.93 6.32
CA ALA A 38 -1.40 7.03 7.42
C ALA A 38 -2.00 5.67 7.79
N ALA A 39 -2.39 4.85 6.80
CA ALA A 39 -2.89 3.50 7.03
C ALA A 39 -1.84 2.61 7.72
N TYR A 40 -0.61 2.67 7.21
CA TYR A 40 0.49 1.84 7.68
C TYR A 40 0.90 2.21 9.11
N ILE A 41 1.03 3.51 9.41
CA ILE A 41 1.38 4.01 10.75
C ILE A 41 0.23 3.80 11.74
N TYR A 42 -1.02 4.06 11.34
CA TYR A 42 -2.17 3.92 12.22
C TYR A 42 -2.35 2.48 12.71
N VAL A 43 -2.12 1.50 11.83
CA VAL A 43 -2.33 0.09 12.14
C VAL A 43 -1.12 -0.57 12.79
N LEU A 44 0.08 -0.30 12.28
CA LEU A 44 1.29 -1.05 12.67
C LEU A 44 2.25 -0.23 13.55
N GLY A 45 2.00 1.08 13.75
CA GLY A 45 2.82 1.97 14.57
C GLY A 45 3.96 2.65 13.81
N GLN A 46 4.97 3.16 14.54
CA GLN A 46 6.09 3.91 13.94
C GLN A 46 7.29 3.03 13.55
N THR A 47 7.40 1.80 14.05
CA THR A 47 8.55 0.91 13.82
C THR A 47 8.29 -0.09 12.68
N VAL A 48 7.59 0.36 11.65
CA VAL A 48 7.05 -0.48 10.60
C VAL A 48 8.07 -0.76 9.50
N PRO A 49 7.96 -1.89 8.79
CA PRO A 49 8.85 -2.20 7.67
C PRO A 49 8.90 -1.09 6.61
N THR A 50 10.05 -0.92 5.95
CA THR A 50 10.17 0.08 4.89
C THR A 50 9.40 -0.35 3.64
N TYR A 51 8.76 0.61 2.99
CA TYR A 51 8.14 0.45 1.69
C TYR A 51 8.49 1.64 0.78
N THR A 52 8.34 1.45 -0.52
CA THR A 52 8.48 2.48 -1.55
C THR A 52 7.17 2.60 -2.30
N ILE A 53 6.74 3.81 -2.62
CA ILE A 53 5.60 4.03 -3.52
C ILE A 53 6.13 4.05 -4.95
N GLY A 54 5.56 3.21 -5.81
CA GLY A 54 5.88 3.13 -7.23
C GLY A 54 5.05 4.14 -8.03
N THR A 55 4.25 3.64 -8.96
CA THR A 55 3.42 4.48 -9.84
C THR A 55 2.04 4.74 -9.24
N PHE A 56 1.40 5.83 -9.68
CA PHE A 56 0.00 6.11 -9.37
C PHE A 56 -0.68 6.72 -10.59
N ASP A 57 -1.72 6.06 -11.10
CA ASP A 57 -2.61 6.59 -12.12
C ASP A 57 -3.82 7.23 -11.44
N GLU A 58 -3.87 8.54 -11.46
CA GLU A 58 -4.91 9.34 -10.83
C GLU A 58 -6.29 9.12 -11.44
N ARG A 59 -6.36 8.77 -12.74
CA ARG A 59 -7.65 8.56 -13.41
C ARG A 59 -8.32 7.28 -12.91
N SER A 60 -7.56 6.20 -12.78
CA SER A 60 -8.07 4.94 -12.26
C SER A 60 -7.96 4.81 -10.73
N ARG A 61 -7.25 5.74 -10.09
CA ARG A 61 -6.82 5.71 -8.68
C ARG A 61 -6.09 4.42 -8.31
N LYS A 62 -5.32 3.89 -9.26
CA LYS A 62 -4.50 2.69 -9.06
C LYS A 62 -3.06 3.08 -8.80
N GLY A 63 -2.47 2.52 -7.75
CA GLY A 63 -1.08 2.73 -7.41
C GLY A 63 -0.36 1.45 -7.07
N THR A 64 0.97 1.52 -7.09
CA THR A 64 1.84 0.42 -6.72
C THR A 64 2.66 0.72 -5.47
N ILE A 65 2.81 -0.30 -4.63
CA ILE A 65 3.57 -0.25 -3.38
C ILE A 65 4.58 -1.39 -3.40
N ILE A 66 5.85 -1.05 -3.26
CA ILE A 66 6.97 -1.96 -3.35
C ILE A 66 7.50 -2.20 -1.94
N MET A 67 7.67 -3.46 -1.56
CA MET A 67 8.23 -3.82 -0.26
C MET A 67 8.82 -5.23 -0.25
N ASN A 68 9.51 -5.57 0.84
CA ASN A 68 10.04 -6.91 1.03
C ASN A 68 8.90 -7.94 1.12
N ALA A 69 9.04 -9.08 0.43
CA ALA A 69 8.00 -10.11 0.39
C ALA A 69 7.58 -10.63 1.78
N LYS A 70 8.50 -10.62 2.76
CA LYS A 70 8.22 -11.08 4.13
C LYS A 70 7.25 -10.17 4.90
N ASP A 71 7.15 -8.90 4.48
CA ASP A 71 6.40 -7.84 5.17
C ASP A 71 5.10 -7.50 4.42
N LEU A 72 4.85 -8.12 3.26
CA LEU A 72 3.72 -7.82 2.38
C LEU A 72 2.36 -8.06 3.04
N ASN A 73 2.26 -9.10 3.86
CA ASN A 73 1.06 -9.41 4.63
C ASN A 73 0.73 -8.32 5.65
N LEU A 74 1.73 -7.61 6.20
CA LEU A 74 1.52 -6.52 7.15
C LEU A 74 0.90 -5.31 6.45
N LEU A 75 1.40 -4.95 5.26
CA LEU A 75 0.79 -3.89 4.44
C LEU A 75 -0.64 -4.26 4.05
N TRP A 76 -0.85 -5.50 3.58
CA TRP A 76 -2.18 -5.96 3.22
C TRP A 76 -3.15 -5.84 4.40
N ALA A 77 -2.75 -6.30 5.59
CA ALA A 77 -3.57 -6.16 6.79
C ALA A 77 -3.87 -4.68 7.12
N ALA A 78 -2.85 -3.81 7.09
CA ALA A 78 -3.00 -2.39 7.39
C ALA A 78 -4.00 -1.69 6.46
N LEU A 79 -3.85 -1.87 5.15
CA LEU A 79 -4.74 -1.30 4.15
C LEU A 79 -6.17 -1.84 4.27
N SER A 80 -6.32 -3.13 4.62
CA SER A 80 -7.64 -3.76 4.74
C SER A 80 -8.45 -3.24 5.91
N ILE A 81 -7.79 -2.85 7.02
CA ILE A 81 -8.49 -2.43 8.23
C ILE A 81 -8.59 -0.91 8.41
N TYR A 82 -7.78 -0.12 7.69
CA TYR A 82 -7.72 1.33 7.90
C TYR A 82 -9.06 2.03 7.67
N GLY A 83 -9.72 1.78 6.52
CA GLY A 83 -11.14 2.09 6.22
C GLY A 83 -11.61 3.55 6.27
N ASN A 84 -10.87 4.46 6.90
CA ASN A 84 -11.22 5.87 7.08
C ASN A 84 -9.97 6.73 7.01
N HIS A 85 -10.01 7.76 6.15
CA HIS A 85 -8.95 8.75 6.04
C HIS A 85 -9.56 10.15 6.15
N PHE A 86 -9.16 10.92 7.17
CA PHE A 86 -9.69 12.26 7.46
C PHE A 86 -11.23 12.34 7.49
N GLY A 87 -11.89 11.34 8.09
CA GLY A 87 -13.35 11.30 8.20
C GLY A 87 -14.06 10.79 6.95
N GLN A 88 -13.35 10.59 5.84
CA GLN A 88 -13.88 10.04 4.61
C GLN A 88 -13.68 8.51 4.61
N LYS A 89 -14.75 7.76 4.39
CA LYS A 89 -14.64 6.30 4.23
C LYS A 89 -13.96 5.97 2.90
N ILE A 90 -13.01 5.05 2.97
CA ILE A 90 -12.22 4.58 1.84
C ILE A 90 -12.13 3.05 1.82
N ALA A 91 -11.83 2.49 0.65
CA ALA A 91 -11.55 1.07 0.49
C ALA A 91 -10.34 0.88 -0.42
N PHE A 92 -9.56 -0.18 -0.15
CA PHE A 92 -8.48 -0.64 -0.99
C PHE A 92 -8.89 -1.92 -1.70
N HIS A 93 -8.83 -1.91 -3.03
CA HIS A 93 -9.04 -3.11 -3.84
C HIS A 93 -7.67 -3.62 -4.31
N TYR A 94 -7.38 -4.89 -4.02
CA TYR A 94 -6.11 -5.53 -4.39
C TYR A 94 -6.22 -6.11 -5.79
N PHE A 95 -5.30 -5.72 -6.69
CA PHE A 95 -5.35 -6.12 -8.10
C PHE A 95 -4.34 -7.20 -8.44
N SER A 96 -3.09 -7.03 -8.03
CA SER A 96 -2.01 -7.94 -8.38
C SER A 96 -0.81 -7.79 -7.46
N ILE A 97 -0.01 -8.85 -7.38
CA ILE A 97 1.31 -8.85 -6.76
C ILE A 97 2.29 -9.35 -7.83
N LYS A 98 3.40 -8.64 -8.02
CA LYS A 98 4.47 -9.03 -8.93
C LYS A 98 5.79 -9.19 -8.17
N GLU A 99 6.64 -10.06 -8.68
CA GLU A 99 8.05 -10.05 -8.30
C GLU A 99 8.71 -8.85 -8.96
N GLU A 100 9.51 -8.08 -8.21
CA GLU A 100 10.37 -7.08 -8.81
C GLU A 100 11.66 -7.79 -9.23
N GLU A 101 11.90 -7.86 -10.54
CA GLU A 101 13.17 -8.36 -11.07
C GLU A 101 14.24 -7.29 -10.81
N ALA A 102 15.30 -7.67 -10.09
CA ALA A 102 16.42 -6.82 -9.71
C ALA A 102 17.29 -6.42 -10.91
#